data_AF-A0A133XJ98-F1
#
_entry.id   AF-A0A133XJ98-F1
#
_cell.length_a   1.000
_cell.length_b   1.000
_cell.length_c   1.000
_cell.angle_alpha   90.00
_cell.angle_beta   90.00
_cell.angle_gamma   90.00
#
_symmetry.space_group_name_H-M   'P 1'
#
loop_
_entity.id
_entity.type
_entity.pdbx_description
1 polymer ?
#
loop_
_entity_poly.entity_id
_entity_poly.type
_entity_poly.pdbx_seq_one_letter_code
_entity_poly.pdbx_strand_id
1 'polypeptide(L)'
;MNAHPATVDRHGNAVQLGDRVRILAVSPDPDMDEDDLDMFNDMIGSTCEVERIDDEGAAWVAIWWNGFDGPLLTTVGLAPGQMEKAAA
;
A
#
# COMPACT_ATOMS: atom_id res chain seq x y z
N MET A 1 -19.94 -13.48 -10.19
CA MET A 1 -18.47 -13.43 -10.06
C MET A 1 -18.09 -12.00 -10.39
N ASN A 2 -17.79 -11.17 -9.39
CA ASN A 2 -17.32 -9.82 -9.65
C ASN A 2 -15.86 -9.95 -10.06
N ALA A 3 -15.54 -9.59 -11.31
CA ALA A 3 -14.16 -9.43 -11.71
C ALA A 3 -13.62 -8.21 -10.96
N HIS A 4 -12.72 -8.42 -10.01
CA HIS A 4 -11.94 -7.31 -9.46
C HIS A 4 -11.13 -6.68 -10.60
N PRO A 5 -11.02 -5.35 -10.68
CA PRO A 5 -10.15 -4.73 -11.66
C PRO A 5 -8.74 -5.30 -11.50
N ALA A 6 -8.14 -5.68 -12.62
CA ALA A 6 -6.79 -6.24 -12.63
C ALA A 6 -5.80 -5.14 -12.27
N THR A 7 -4.95 -5.37 -11.26
CA THR A 7 -3.83 -4.51 -10.92
C THR A 7 -2.51 -5.25 -11.13
N VAL A 8 -1.45 -4.48 -11.34
CA VAL A 8 -0.11 -5.00 -11.61
C VAL A 8 0.92 -4.22 -10.82
N ASP A 9 2.07 -4.82 -10.57
CA ASP A 9 3.21 -4.11 -10.00
C ASP A 9 3.96 -3.27 -11.07
N ARG A 10 5.04 -2.60 -10.66
CA ARG A 10 5.86 -1.76 -11.55
C ARG A 10 6.49 -2.51 -12.74
N HIS A 11 6.51 -3.84 -12.70
CA HIS A 11 7.06 -4.72 -13.71
C HIS A 11 5.97 -5.37 -14.58
N GLY A 12 4.69 -5.08 -14.31
CA GLY A 12 3.56 -5.67 -15.02
C GLY A 12 3.14 -7.04 -14.49
N ASN A 13 3.68 -7.49 -13.36
CA ASN A 13 3.24 -8.74 -12.73
C ASN A 13 1.86 -8.53 -12.10
N ALA A 14 0.95 -9.48 -12.31
CA ALA A 14 -0.37 -9.44 -11.70
C ALA A 14 -0.26 -9.46 -10.17
N VAL A 15 -0.94 -8.50 -9.54
CA VAL A 15 -1.09 -8.40 -8.09
C VAL A 15 -2.55 -8.71 -7.73
N GLN A 16 -2.73 -9.56 -6.73
CA GLN A 16 -4.02 -10.05 -6.24
C GLN A 16 -4.12 -9.84 -4.73
N LEU A 17 -5.35 -9.97 -4.22
CA LEU A 17 -5.60 -10.02 -2.78
C LEU A 17 -4.75 -11.12 -2.11
N GLY A 18 -4.10 -10.80 -1.00
CA GLY A 18 -3.22 -11.71 -0.27
C GLY A 18 -1.79 -11.80 -0.80
N ASP A 19 -1.49 -11.23 -1.97
CA ASP A 19 -0.09 -11.08 -2.40
C ASP A 19 0.65 -10.12 -1.47
N ARG A 20 1.95 -10.36 -1.30
CA ARG A 20 2.83 -9.42 -0.61
C ARG A 20 3.52 -8.51 -1.61
N VAL A 21 3.49 -7.21 -1.34
CA VAL A 21 4.14 -6.19 -2.17
C VAL A 21 5.07 -5.32 -1.35
N ARG A 22 6.22 -4.98 -1.92
CA ARG A 22 7.11 -3.96 -1.40
C ARG A 22 6.59 -2.59 -1.82
N ILE A 23 6.47 -1.69 -0.86
CA ILE A 23 6.10 -0.29 -1.08
C ILE A 23 7.32 0.46 -1.59
N LEU A 24 7.19 1.15 -2.73
CA LEU A 24 8.29 1.88 -3.37
C LEU A 24 8.12 3.40 -3.27
N ALA A 25 6.87 3.84 -3.25
CA ALA A 25 6.48 5.22 -3.07
C ALA A 25 5.05 5.25 -2.54
N VAL A 26 4.67 6.38 -1.94
CA VAL A 26 3.29 6.68 -1.55
C VAL A 26 2.91 8.05 -2.11
N SER A 27 1.61 8.32 -2.21
CA SER A 27 1.07 9.63 -2.60
C SER A 27 0.21 10.17 -1.47
N PRO A 28 0.83 10.72 -0.40
CA PRO A 28 0.09 11.31 0.71
C PRO A 28 -0.67 12.56 0.26
N ASP A 29 -1.67 12.94 1.05
CA ASP A 29 -2.40 14.19 0.86
C ASP A 29 -1.42 15.38 1.02
N PRO A 30 -1.36 16.33 0.06
CA PRO A 30 -0.47 17.48 0.17
C PRO A 30 -0.75 18.40 1.36
N ASP A 31 -1.96 18.35 1.93
CA ASP A 31 -2.38 19.15 3.08
C ASP A 31 -2.26 18.38 4.42
N MET A 32 -1.67 17.17 4.39
CA MET A 32 -1.36 16.37 5.58
C MET A 32 -0.35 17.07 6.48
N ASP A 33 -0.48 16.91 7.81
CA ASP A 33 0.52 17.44 8.72
C ASP A 33 1.83 16.66 8.65
N GLU A 34 2.91 17.25 9.18
CA GLU A 34 4.27 16.72 9.07
C GLU A 34 4.42 15.37 9.80
N ASP A 35 3.76 15.21 10.95
CA ASP A 35 3.84 14.00 11.76
C ASP A 35 3.17 12.81 11.04
N ASP A 36 1.98 13.02 10.48
CA ASP A 36 1.29 12.01 9.67
C ASP A 36 2.08 11.72 8.38
N LEU A 37 2.59 12.76 7.72
CA LEU A 37 3.38 12.62 6.50
C LEU A 37 4.62 11.74 6.71
N ASP A 38 5.32 11.92 7.83
CA ASP A 38 6.46 11.10 8.22
C ASP A 38 6.05 9.62 8.40
N MET A 39 4.91 9.34 9.03
CA MET A 39 4.39 7.98 9.14
C MET A 39 4.12 7.32 7.78
N PHE A 40 3.56 8.06 6.82
CA PHE A 40 3.36 7.56 5.46
C PHE A 40 4.68 7.33 4.71
N ASN A 41 5.64 8.24 4.86
CA ASN A 41 6.97 8.10 4.26
C ASN A 41 7.72 6.87 4.81
N ASP A 42 7.58 6.57 6.10
CA ASP A 42 8.15 5.40 6.75
C ASP A 42 7.55 4.07 6.25
N MET A 43 6.40 4.08 5.56
CA MET A 43 5.89 2.90 4.87
C MET A 43 6.80 2.47 3.72
N ILE A 44 7.52 3.41 3.08
CA ILE A 44 8.35 3.13 1.91
C ILE A 44 9.45 2.14 2.25
N GLY A 45 9.53 1.07 1.46
CA GLY A 45 10.47 -0.03 1.64
C GLY A 45 9.90 -1.21 2.42
N SER A 46 8.80 -1.03 3.15
CA SER A 46 8.09 -2.12 3.84
C SER A 46 7.43 -3.08 2.87
N THR A 47 7.24 -4.34 3.30
CA THR A 47 6.54 -5.38 2.51
C THR A 47 5.28 -5.83 3.22
N CYS A 48 4.13 -5.50 2.62
CA CYS A 48 2.81 -5.69 3.20
C CYS A 48 1.94 -6.60 2.35
N GLU A 49 0.95 -7.23 2.97
CA GLU A 49 -0.09 -7.97 2.26
C GLU A 49 -1.10 -6.99 1.65
N VAL A 50 -1.57 -7.30 0.45
CA VAL A 50 -2.65 -6.56 -0.20
C VAL A 50 -3.99 -7.00 0.41
N GLU A 51 -4.67 -6.07 1.09
CA GLU A 51 -5.93 -6.33 1.81
C GLU A 51 -7.17 -6.02 0.97
N ARG A 52 -7.03 -5.18 -0.07
CA ARG A 52 -8.11 -4.84 -1.00
C ARG A 52 -7.53 -4.32 -2.31
N ILE A 53 -8.25 -4.52 -3.40
CA ILE A 53 -8.06 -3.79 -4.65
C ILE A 53 -9.35 -3.01 -4.90
N ASP A 54 -9.25 -1.69 -5.04
CA ASP A 54 -10.42 -0.84 -5.26
C ASP A 54 -10.84 -0.77 -6.74
N ASP A 55 -11.93 -0.05 -7.02
CA ASP A 55 -12.50 0.05 -8.36
C ASP A 55 -11.59 0.81 -9.36
N GLU A 56 -10.60 1.55 -8.86
CA GLU A 56 -9.59 2.25 -9.67
C GLU A 56 -8.35 1.38 -9.93
N GLY A 57 -8.29 0.18 -9.32
CA GLY A 57 -7.17 -0.75 -9.45
C GLY A 57 -6.00 -0.44 -8.51
N ALA A 58 -6.19 0.41 -7.50
CA ALA A 58 -5.18 0.62 -6.48
C ALA A 58 -5.16 -0.56 -5.49
N ALA A 59 -3.97 -1.07 -5.19
CA ALA A 59 -3.77 -2.11 -4.21
C ALA A 59 -3.59 -1.50 -2.82
N TRP A 60 -4.54 -1.73 -1.92
CA TRP A 60 -4.53 -1.21 -0.56
C TRP A 60 -3.74 -2.12 0.36
N VAL A 61 -2.80 -1.51 1.09
CA VAL A 61 -1.98 -2.16 2.12
C VAL A 61 -2.12 -1.41 3.44
N ALA A 62 -1.79 -2.09 4.53
CA ALA A 62 -1.84 -1.54 5.88
C ALA A 62 -0.53 -1.78 6.65
N ILE A 63 -0.16 -0.82 7.52
CA ILE A 63 0.88 -0.99 8.53
C ILE A 63 0.31 -0.61 9.90
N TRP A 64 0.57 -1.47 10.87
CA TRP A 64 0.28 -1.24 12.28
C TRP A 64 1.55 -0.74 12.98
N TRP A 65 1.46 0.43 13.58
CA TRP A 65 2.53 1.09 14.30
C TRP A 65 2.31 0.98 15.80
N ASN A 66 3.40 0.84 16.55
CA ASN A 66 3.35 0.97 18.00
C ASN A 66 3.44 2.47 18.34
N GLY A 67 2.29 3.13 18.41
CA GLY A 67 2.19 4.52 18.86
C GLY A 67 2.28 4.66 20.37
N PHE A 68 2.54 5.88 20.84
CA PHE A 68 2.66 6.18 22.26
C PHE A 68 1.33 5.97 23.03
N ASP A 69 0.21 6.40 22.44
CA ASP A 69 -1.13 6.26 23.01
C ASP A 69 -1.85 4.95 22.59
N GLY A 70 -1.14 4.06 21.91
CA GLY A 70 -1.65 2.77 21.45
C GLY A 70 -1.33 2.48 19.98
N PRO A 71 -1.81 1.35 19.45
CA PRO A 71 -1.60 0.98 18.06
C PRO A 71 -2.22 2.00 17.11
N LEU A 72 -1.43 2.43 16.11
CA LEU A 72 -1.91 3.28 15.02
C LEU A 72 -1.94 2.47 13.73
N LEU A 73 -2.89 2.76 12.85
CA LEU A 73 -3.05 2.09 11.57
C LEU A 73 -2.93 3.11 10.45
N THR A 74 -1.99 2.88 9.54
CA THR A 74 -1.91 3.62 8.28
C THR A 74 -2.29 2.69 7.14
N THR A 75 -3.19 3.14 6.27
CA THR A 75 -3.58 2.42 5.05
C THR A 75 -3.33 3.29 3.83
N VAL A 76 -2.77 2.72 2.76
CA VAL A 76 -2.51 3.46 1.52
C VAL A 76 -2.85 2.60 0.31
N GLY A 77 -3.50 3.21 -0.68
CA GLY A 77 -3.70 2.63 -2.01
C GLY A 77 -2.47 2.86 -2.88
N LEU A 78 -1.90 1.79 -3.43
CA LEU A 78 -0.72 1.83 -4.28
C LEU A 78 -1.13 1.72 -5.75
N ALA A 79 -0.71 2.70 -6.55
CA ALA A 79 -0.73 2.59 -8.00
C ALA A 79 0.33 1.58 -8.47
N PRO A 80 0.23 1.03 -9.70
CA PRO A 80 1.20 0.05 -10.21
C PRO A 80 2.67 0.44 -10.07
N GLY A 81 3.02 1.70 -10.34
CA GLY A 81 4.39 2.21 -10.23
C GLY A 81 4.92 2.33 -8.79
N GLN A 82 4.06 2.21 -7.79
CA GLN A 82 4.37 2.40 -6.36
C GLN A 82 4.63 1.09 -5.63
N MET A 83 4.52 -0.05 -6.30
CA MET A 83 4.69 -1.35 -5.68
C MET A 83 5.49 -2.34 -6.54
N GLU A 84 6.15 -3.28 -5.87
CA GLU A 84 6.82 -4.43 -6.47
C GLU A 84 6.33 -5.71 -5.79
N LYS A 85 5.87 -6.68 -6.57
CA LYS A 85 5.39 -7.95 -6.00
C LYS A 85 6.56 -8.73 -5.41
N ALA A 86 6.46 -9.13 -4.15
CA ALA A 86 7.44 -9.98 -3.51
C ALA A 86 7.37 -11.40 -4.07
N ALA A 87 8.51 -12.10 -4.09
CA ALA A 87 8.52 -13.52 -4.43
C ALA A 87 7.70 -14.33 -3.40
N ALA A 88 6.99 -15.35 -3.90
CA ALA A 88 6.26 -16.32 -3.09
C ALA A 88 7.20 -17.30 -2.37
#